data_AF-A0A1H6WL80-F1
#
_entry.id   AF-A0A1H6WL80-F1
#
_cell.length_a   1.000
_cell.length_b   1.000
_cell.length_c   1.000
_cell.angle_alpha   90.00
_cell.angle_beta   90.00
_cell.angle_gamma   90.00
#
_symmetry.space_group_name_H-M   'P 1'
#
loop_
_entity.id
_entity.type
_entity.pdbx_description
1 polymer ?
#
loop_
_entity_poly.entity_id
_entity_poly.type
_entity_poly.pdbx_seq_one_letter_code
_entity_poly.pdbx_strand_id
1 'polypeptide(L)'
;MRAIAQLWLLPSRQMPLLGALVHLLWLAALACLALITPHAEGAAIGAGLLAVGSWFWHLGLATTLRGACQPETFLLPAFRRRLAAFGLADAVTWVGLPALLALAIGVPHAALGGTLLLLAAAMGFAMGVERWISLLFWPLLVLAGWMPGLASAVVHNAIESPLTLPLLLLVAVLLLRLSLHPMLQITDRPPDTSPLEGLSVGRGATTDAAPRRSALGRRLEGWFDTIAQRALEQALTRYRQQPTAARRRTLVRRLLLPHDNALAILLRMAIMAVFATLYVVVALHRRPFHASVVGAYAVLIALARFPQIGRGMQRMRPNLADLYLTLAPTTRTQYQQTLADALLVLVPTGTASALAYTVLGIVLTHATQPWLMLLVTLIVATGGGLVALAVHLIGPQNAVGRQWVNAAVLTGTMAMYWAGVGLVDALGYVFGGGLLALVVLGFGLGVWFAAQREYRRREPCFDAPLT
;
A
#
# COMPACT_ATOMS: atom_id res chain seq x y z
N MET A 1 -4.72 -32.16 -17.72
CA MET A 1 -5.32 -30.96 -18.35
C MET A 1 -6.18 -30.14 -17.39
N ARG A 2 -7.17 -30.73 -16.66
CA ARG A 2 -8.04 -29.98 -15.73
C ARG A 2 -7.30 -29.12 -14.68
N ALA A 3 -6.23 -29.65 -14.07
CA ALA A 3 -5.44 -28.91 -13.07
C ALA A 3 -4.69 -27.69 -13.65
N ILE A 4 -4.20 -27.78 -14.89
CA ILE A 4 -3.50 -26.66 -15.56
C ILE A 4 -4.51 -25.56 -15.90
N ALA A 5 -5.69 -25.93 -16.40
CA ALA A 5 -6.77 -24.98 -16.65
C ALA A 5 -7.27 -24.30 -15.36
N GLN A 6 -7.31 -25.02 -14.24
CA GLN A 6 -7.67 -24.45 -12.94
C GLN A 6 -6.62 -23.45 -12.42
N LEU A 7 -5.33 -23.72 -12.63
CA LEU A 7 -4.25 -22.79 -12.32
C LEU A 7 -4.29 -21.54 -13.22
N TRP A 8 -4.63 -21.71 -14.50
CA TRP A 8 -4.75 -20.60 -15.44
C TRP A 8 -5.97 -19.70 -15.18
N LEU A 9 -7.08 -20.28 -14.73
CA LEU A 9 -8.29 -19.53 -14.35
C LEU A 9 -8.20 -18.91 -12.95
N LEU A 10 -7.16 -19.21 -12.18
CA LEU A 10 -7.02 -18.82 -10.78
C LEU A 10 -6.98 -17.28 -10.60
N PRO A 11 -6.24 -16.51 -11.42
CA PRO A 11 -6.29 -15.04 -11.40
C PRO A 11 -7.70 -14.51 -11.70
N SER A 12 -8.38 -15.06 -12.70
CA SER A 12 -9.73 -14.61 -13.09
C SER A 12 -10.82 -15.01 -12.10
N ARG A 13 -10.61 -16.05 -11.28
CA ARG A 13 -11.52 -16.45 -10.20
C ARG A 13 -11.34 -15.61 -8.94
N GLN A 14 -10.09 -15.31 -8.56
CA GLN A 14 -9.79 -14.56 -7.35
C GLN A 14 -9.84 -13.04 -7.58
N MET A 15 -9.60 -12.59 -8.80
CA MET A 15 -9.57 -11.18 -9.21
C MET A 15 -10.33 -10.99 -10.55
N PRO A 16 -11.68 -11.16 -10.55
CA PRO A 16 -12.46 -11.18 -11.79
C PRO A 16 -12.38 -9.88 -12.59
N LEU A 17 -12.34 -8.74 -11.91
CA LEU A 17 -12.17 -7.43 -12.54
C LEU A 17 -10.81 -7.30 -13.24
N LEU A 18 -9.73 -7.74 -12.60
CA LEU A 18 -8.39 -7.70 -13.17
C LEU A 18 -8.30 -8.65 -14.38
N GLY A 19 -8.80 -9.88 -14.25
CA GLY A 19 -8.83 -10.86 -15.33
C GLY A 19 -9.60 -10.34 -16.55
N ALA A 20 -10.80 -9.79 -16.35
CA ALA A 20 -11.60 -9.21 -17.43
C ALA A 20 -10.86 -8.05 -18.14
N LEU A 21 -10.30 -7.12 -17.37
CA LEU A 21 -9.59 -5.96 -17.92
C LEU A 21 -8.35 -6.39 -18.72
N VAL A 22 -7.58 -7.35 -18.20
CA VAL A 22 -6.38 -7.87 -18.86
C VAL A 22 -6.70 -8.63 -20.15
N HIS A 23 -7.77 -9.42 -20.18
CA HIS A 23 -8.22 -10.07 -21.42
C HIS A 23 -8.76 -9.06 -22.44
N LEU A 24 -9.46 -8.02 -22.00
CA LEU A 24 -9.88 -6.92 -22.87
C LEU A 24 -8.69 -6.16 -23.46
N LEU A 25 -7.66 -5.88 -22.65
CA LEU A 25 -6.42 -5.26 -23.13
C LEU A 25 -5.72 -6.14 -24.18
N TRP A 26 -5.67 -7.46 -23.95
CA TRP A 26 -5.06 -8.39 -24.89
C TRP A 26 -5.83 -8.48 -26.22
N LEU A 27 -7.17 -8.55 -26.15
CA LEU A 27 -8.04 -8.54 -27.34
C LEU A 27 -7.94 -7.21 -28.11
N ALA A 28 -7.95 -6.08 -27.41
CA ALA A 28 -7.76 -4.76 -28.01
C ALA A 28 -6.38 -4.65 -28.68
N ALA A 29 -5.35 -5.20 -28.05
CA ALA A 29 -4.01 -5.19 -28.61
C ALA A 29 -3.89 -6.04 -29.88
N LEU A 30 -4.51 -7.23 -29.90
CA LEU A 30 -4.61 -8.05 -31.11
C LEU A 30 -5.42 -7.37 -32.21
N ALA A 31 -6.52 -6.71 -31.88
CA ALA A 31 -7.31 -5.95 -32.83
C ALA A 31 -6.48 -4.79 -33.44
N CYS A 32 -5.74 -4.04 -32.63
CA CYS A 32 -4.83 -2.99 -33.12
C CYS A 32 -3.71 -3.57 -34.01
N LEU A 33 -3.14 -4.72 -33.63
CA LEU A 33 -2.09 -5.40 -34.40
C LEU A 33 -2.59 -6.10 -35.66
N ALA A 34 -3.89 -6.37 -35.80
CA ALA A 34 -4.45 -7.03 -36.98
C ALA A 34 -5.14 -6.07 -37.95
N LEU A 35 -5.78 -5.00 -37.44
CA LEU A 35 -6.65 -4.10 -38.22
C LEU A 35 -5.97 -2.78 -38.61
N ILE A 36 -4.94 -2.34 -37.87
CA ILE A 36 -4.29 -1.01 -38.01
C ILE A 36 -2.84 -1.15 -38.52
N THR A 37 -2.46 -2.34 -38.98
CA THR A 37 -1.12 -2.71 -39.46
C THR A 37 -0.44 -1.75 -40.45
N PRO A 38 -1.13 -1.00 -41.34
CA PRO A 38 -0.41 -0.09 -42.22
C PRO A 38 0.11 1.19 -41.54
N HIS A 39 -0.27 1.50 -40.29
CA HIS A 39 0.16 2.72 -39.59
C HIS A 39 1.07 2.38 -38.40
N ALA A 40 2.29 2.94 -38.39
CA ALA A 40 3.30 2.72 -37.35
C ALA A 40 2.78 3.04 -35.92
N GLU A 41 1.86 3.99 -35.81
CA GLU A 41 1.23 4.38 -34.53
C GLU A 41 0.33 3.27 -33.96
N GLY A 42 -0.43 2.56 -34.80
CA GLY A 42 -1.32 1.47 -34.37
C GLY A 42 -0.55 0.26 -33.83
N ALA A 43 0.60 -0.06 -34.44
CA ALA A 43 1.49 -1.11 -33.98
C ALA A 43 2.15 -0.76 -32.62
N ALA A 44 2.53 0.50 -32.42
CA ALA A 44 3.09 0.98 -31.16
C ALA A 44 2.06 0.91 -30.01
N ILE A 45 0.81 1.33 -30.27
CA ILE A 45 -0.30 1.24 -29.31
C ILE A 45 -0.60 -0.22 -28.97
N GLY A 46 -0.68 -1.10 -29.98
CA GLY A 46 -0.91 -2.53 -29.78
C GLY A 46 0.20 -3.20 -28.95
N ALA A 47 1.47 -2.91 -29.24
CA ALA A 47 2.60 -3.40 -28.46
C ALA A 47 2.58 -2.90 -27.01
N GLY A 48 2.22 -1.63 -26.78
CA GLY A 48 2.04 -1.07 -25.44
C GLY A 48 0.93 -1.74 -24.64
N LEU A 49 -0.22 -1.98 -25.28
CA LEU A 49 -1.35 -2.69 -24.65
C LEU A 49 -1.00 -4.15 -24.31
N LEU A 50 -0.27 -4.85 -25.18
CA LEU A 50 0.24 -6.20 -24.88
C LEU A 50 1.22 -6.20 -23.71
N ALA A 51 2.16 -5.25 -23.66
CA ALA A 51 3.13 -5.14 -22.57
C ALA A 51 2.44 -4.86 -21.23
N VAL A 52 1.49 -3.93 -21.22
CA VAL A 52 0.70 -3.59 -20.02
C VAL A 52 -0.19 -4.76 -19.61
N GLY A 53 -0.90 -5.38 -20.55
CA GLY A 53 -1.75 -6.55 -20.29
C GLY A 53 -0.95 -7.72 -19.72
N SER A 54 0.20 -8.04 -20.33
CA SER A 54 1.12 -9.08 -19.86
C SER A 54 1.65 -8.75 -18.46
N TRP A 55 2.07 -7.51 -18.21
CA TRP A 55 2.53 -7.07 -16.89
C TRP A 55 1.46 -7.29 -15.81
N PHE A 56 0.22 -6.81 -16.03
CA PHE A 56 -0.86 -6.95 -15.06
C PHE A 56 -1.33 -8.40 -14.88
N TRP A 57 -1.35 -9.21 -15.95
CA TRP A 57 -1.62 -10.64 -15.86
C TRP A 57 -0.65 -11.33 -14.91
N HIS A 58 0.65 -11.14 -15.14
CA HIS A 58 1.70 -11.82 -14.39
C HIS A 58 1.81 -11.33 -12.94
N LEU A 59 1.42 -10.07 -12.67
CA LEU A 59 1.24 -9.57 -11.30
C LEU A 59 0.11 -10.31 -10.58
N GLY A 60 -1.07 -10.42 -11.21
CA GLY A 60 -2.20 -11.19 -10.66
C GLY A 60 -1.84 -12.66 -10.45
N LEU A 61 -1.19 -13.27 -11.44
CA LEU A 61 -0.73 -14.66 -11.40
C LEU A 61 0.27 -14.90 -10.26
N ALA A 62 1.24 -14.01 -10.03
CA ALA A 62 2.18 -14.13 -8.92
C ALA A 62 1.50 -14.03 -7.55
N THR A 63 0.57 -13.08 -7.37
CA THR A 63 -0.14 -12.91 -6.09
C THR A 63 -1.01 -14.12 -5.75
N THR A 64 -1.67 -14.69 -6.75
CA THR A 64 -2.57 -15.83 -6.60
C THR A 64 -1.82 -17.16 -6.47
N LEU A 65 -0.75 -17.38 -7.24
CA LEU A 65 0.13 -18.56 -7.11
C LEU A 65 0.85 -18.61 -5.77
N ARG A 66 1.16 -17.47 -5.15
CA ARG A 66 1.74 -17.45 -3.80
C ARG A 66 0.84 -18.13 -2.78
N GLY A 67 -0.47 -18.00 -2.91
CA GLY A 67 -1.43 -18.72 -2.08
C GLY A 67 -1.49 -20.21 -2.38
N ALA A 68 -1.23 -20.61 -3.64
CA ALA A 68 -1.25 -22.00 -4.07
C ALA A 68 0.05 -22.77 -3.80
N CYS A 69 1.20 -22.08 -3.69
CA CYS A 69 2.52 -22.65 -3.37
C CYS A 69 2.77 -22.69 -1.85
N GLN A 70 1.91 -23.37 -1.10
CA GLN A 70 2.11 -23.64 0.32
C GLN A 70 2.90 -24.96 0.50
N PRO A 71 3.61 -25.15 1.63
CA PRO A 71 4.33 -26.40 1.92
C PRO A 71 3.44 -27.64 1.74
N GLU A 72 2.18 -27.52 2.17
CA GLU A 72 1.15 -28.57 2.10
C GLU A 72 0.80 -28.97 0.66
N THR A 73 0.71 -28.02 -0.27
CA THR A 73 0.40 -28.31 -1.68
C THR A 73 1.57 -28.95 -2.42
N PHE A 74 2.82 -28.78 -1.95
CA PHE A 74 3.97 -29.48 -2.52
C PHE A 74 3.97 -30.98 -2.21
N LEU A 75 3.19 -31.44 -1.22
CA LEU A 75 2.98 -32.86 -0.93
C LEU A 75 2.07 -33.53 -1.96
N LEU A 76 1.33 -32.75 -2.77
CA LEU A 76 0.43 -33.31 -3.78
C LEU A 76 1.22 -33.96 -4.93
N PRO A 77 0.78 -35.14 -5.41
CA PRO A 77 1.50 -35.89 -6.43
C PRO A 77 1.64 -35.08 -7.73
N ALA A 78 2.88 -35.00 -8.22
CA ALA A 78 3.27 -34.31 -9.45
C ALA A 78 2.93 -32.81 -9.51
N PHE A 79 2.70 -32.13 -8.38
CA PHE A 79 2.40 -30.69 -8.33
C PHE A 79 3.46 -29.85 -9.04
N ARG A 80 4.75 -30.09 -8.76
CA ARG A 80 5.89 -29.39 -9.41
C ARG A 80 5.89 -29.55 -10.93
N ARG A 81 5.61 -30.76 -11.44
CA ARG A 81 5.54 -31.03 -12.88
C ARG A 81 4.37 -30.28 -13.52
N ARG A 82 3.23 -30.21 -12.85
CA ARG A 82 2.04 -29.48 -13.32
C ARG A 82 2.26 -27.97 -13.29
N LEU A 83 2.97 -27.46 -12.29
CA LEU A 83 3.34 -26.05 -12.19
C LEU A 83 4.31 -25.64 -13.31
N ALA A 84 5.30 -26.49 -13.63
CA ALA A 84 6.20 -26.26 -14.77
C ALA A 84 5.46 -26.28 -16.11
N ALA A 85 4.56 -27.25 -16.31
CA ALA A 85 3.73 -27.32 -17.52
C ALA A 85 2.80 -26.10 -17.66
N PHE A 86 2.26 -25.60 -16.54
CA PHE A 86 1.49 -24.36 -16.52
C PHE A 86 2.34 -23.14 -16.91
N GLY A 87 3.54 -22.98 -16.32
CA GLY A 87 4.44 -21.87 -16.65
C GLY A 87 4.86 -21.87 -18.13
N LEU A 88 5.09 -23.05 -18.72
CA LEU A 88 5.35 -23.17 -20.17
C LEU A 88 4.15 -22.73 -21.00
N ALA A 89 2.94 -23.20 -20.66
CA ALA A 89 1.73 -22.81 -21.37
C ALA A 89 1.45 -21.30 -21.28
N ASP A 90 1.67 -20.70 -20.11
CA ASP A 90 1.49 -19.27 -19.89
C ASP A 90 2.49 -18.43 -20.69
N ALA A 91 3.78 -18.81 -20.67
CA ALA A 91 4.82 -18.15 -21.46
C ALA A 91 4.56 -18.24 -22.97
N VAL A 92 4.11 -19.41 -23.47
CA VAL A 92 3.73 -19.57 -24.88
C VAL A 92 2.55 -18.68 -25.24
N THR A 93 1.54 -18.57 -24.37
CA THR A 93 0.31 -17.79 -24.66
C THR A 93 0.58 -16.28 -24.65
N TRP A 94 1.28 -15.78 -23.65
CA TRP A 94 1.43 -14.34 -23.42
C TRP A 94 2.68 -13.73 -24.06
N VAL A 95 3.71 -14.52 -24.34
CA VAL A 95 4.97 -14.04 -24.92
C VAL A 95 5.23 -14.68 -26.28
N GLY A 96 5.14 -16.02 -26.37
CA GLY A 96 5.45 -16.76 -27.59
C GLY A 96 4.51 -16.43 -28.75
N LEU A 97 3.20 -16.49 -28.53
CA LEU A 97 2.18 -16.29 -29.56
C LEU A 97 2.23 -14.86 -30.13
N PRO A 98 2.27 -13.78 -29.32
CA PRO A 98 2.42 -12.43 -29.87
C PRO A 98 3.74 -12.20 -30.60
N ALA A 99 4.85 -12.77 -30.12
CA ALA A 99 6.15 -12.65 -30.79
C ALA A 99 6.18 -13.37 -32.14
N LEU A 100 5.59 -14.57 -32.22
CA LEU A 100 5.46 -15.34 -33.47
C LEU A 100 4.55 -14.63 -34.48
N LEU A 101 3.42 -14.05 -34.02
CA LEU A 101 2.56 -13.24 -34.88
C LEU A 101 3.29 -12.00 -35.42
N ALA A 102 4.04 -11.28 -34.58
CA ALA A 102 4.82 -10.14 -35.02
C ALA A 102 5.91 -10.52 -36.05
N LEU A 103 6.54 -11.68 -35.88
CA LEU A 103 7.48 -12.24 -36.86
C LEU A 103 6.78 -12.61 -38.18
N ALA A 104 5.62 -13.25 -38.11
CA ALA A 104 4.85 -13.67 -39.30
C ALA A 104 4.33 -12.48 -40.12
N ILE A 105 4.01 -11.36 -39.47
CA ILE A 105 3.55 -10.11 -40.09
C ILE A 105 4.73 -9.27 -40.61
N GLY A 106 5.98 -9.67 -40.33
CA GLY A 106 7.18 -8.97 -40.79
C GLY A 106 7.48 -7.67 -40.04
N VAL A 107 7.05 -7.55 -38.79
CA VAL A 107 7.29 -6.35 -37.97
C VAL A 107 8.79 -6.17 -37.70
N PRO A 108 9.36 -4.97 -37.95
CA PRO A 108 10.77 -4.72 -37.65
C PRO A 108 11.06 -4.92 -36.16
N HIS A 109 12.17 -5.59 -35.85
CA HIS A 109 12.64 -5.84 -34.48
C HIS A 109 11.68 -6.71 -33.64
N ALA A 110 10.84 -7.56 -34.27
CA ALA A 110 9.90 -8.44 -33.57
C ALA A 110 10.54 -9.32 -32.48
N ALA A 111 11.78 -9.79 -32.68
CA ALA A 111 12.51 -10.55 -31.67
C ALA A 111 12.83 -9.71 -30.41
N LEU A 112 13.19 -8.44 -30.58
CA LEU A 112 13.43 -7.50 -29.48
C LEU A 112 12.11 -7.21 -28.74
N GLY A 113 11.02 -6.98 -29.49
CA GLY A 113 9.67 -6.83 -28.92
C GLY A 113 9.24 -8.05 -28.08
N GLY A 114 9.51 -9.27 -28.55
CA GLY A 114 9.27 -10.50 -27.80
C GLY A 114 10.07 -10.57 -26.49
N THR A 115 11.35 -10.19 -26.50
CA THR A 115 12.15 -10.13 -25.26
C THR A 115 11.69 -9.04 -24.29
N LEU A 116 11.18 -7.91 -24.78
CA LEU A 116 10.58 -6.87 -23.94
C LEU A 116 9.26 -7.34 -23.32
N LEU A 117 8.43 -8.08 -24.06
CA LEU A 117 7.22 -8.71 -23.51
C LEU A 117 7.55 -9.73 -22.43
N LEU A 118 8.61 -10.53 -22.62
CA LEU A 118 9.11 -11.45 -21.61
C LEU A 118 9.61 -10.70 -20.36
N LEU A 119 10.32 -9.59 -20.55
CA LEU A 119 10.78 -8.75 -19.44
C LEU A 119 9.61 -8.13 -18.67
N ALA A 120 8.58 -7.64 -19.37
CA ALA A 120 7.37 -7.09 -18.76
C ALA A 120 6.61 -8.15 -17.94
N ALA A 121 6.49 -9.37 -18.48
CA ALA A 121 5.94 -10.53 -17.78
C ALA A 121 6.75 -10.87 -16.52
N ALA A 122 8.08 -10.98 -16.65
CA ALA A 122 8.99 -11.27 -15.54
C ALA A 122 8.95 -10.19 -14.45
N MET A 123 8.89 -8.92 -14.84
CA MET A 123 8.76 -7.78 -13.93
C MET A 123 7.44 -7.84 -13.18
N GLY A 124 6.33 -8.08 -13.87
CA GLY A 124 5.01 -8.24 -13.27
C GLY A 124 4.94 -9.35 -12.25
N PHE A 125 5.44 -10.52 -12.63
CA PHE A 125 5.53 -11.66 -11.75
C PHE A 125 6.36 -11.32 -10.51
N ALA A 126 7.56 -10.76 -10.71
CA ALA A 126 8.46 -10.40 -9.63
C ALA A 126 7.87 -9.37 -8.65
N MET A 127 7.13 -8.37 -9.15
CA MET A 127 6.41 -7.39 -8.32
C MET A 127 5.27 -8.01 -7.50
N GLY A 128 4.60 -9.04 -8.03
CA GLY A 128 3.54 -9.76 -7.31
C GLY A 128 4.06 -10.66 -6.18
N VAL A 129 5.27 -11.20 -6.32
CA VAL A 129 5.91 -12.04 -5.28
C VAL A 129 6.62 -11.18 -4.22
N GLU A 130 7.42 -10.20 -4.65
CA GLU A 130 8.34 -9.47 -3.79
C GLU A 130 8.11 -7.95 -3.85
N ARG A 131 7.75 -7.38 -2.69
CA ARG A 131 7.43 -5.94 -2.59
C ARG A 131 8.63 -5.03 -2.88
N TRP A 132 9.85 -5.48 -2.62
CA TRP A 132 11.05 -4.67 -2.86
C TRP A 132 11.33 -4.44 -4.35
N ILE A 133 10.95 -5.39 -5.22
CA ILE A 133 11.09 -5.26 -6.67
C ILE A 133 10.15 -4.17 -7.18
N SER A 134 8.93 -4.12 -6.65
CA SER A 134 8.01 -3.01 -6.91
C SER A 134 8.56 -1.66 -6.44
N LEU A 135 9.36 -1.63 -5.37
CA LEU A 135 9.99 -0.40 -4.87
C LEU A 135 11.19 0.04 -5.71
N LEU A 136 11.91 -0.89 -6.36
CA LEU A 136 13.03 -0.58 -7.26
C LEU A 136 12.59 -0.12 -8.65
N PHE A 137 11.42 -0.55 -9.10
CA PHE A 137 10.85 -0.11 -10.37
C PHE A 137 10.61 1.41 -10.39
N TRP A 138 10.11 1.97 -9.28
CA TRP A 138 9.85 3.41 -9.15
C TRP A 138 11.08 4.31 -9.34
N PRO A 139 12.22 4.13 -8.64
CA PRO A 139 13.40 4.95 -8.87
C PRO A 139 13.94 4.81 -10.29
N LEU A 140 13.79 3.65 -10.95
CA LEU A 140 14.22 3.47 -12.33
C LEU A 140 13.36 4.29 -13.32
N LEU A 141 12.03 4.31 -13.12
CA LEU A 141 11.14 5.22 -13.86
C LEU A 141 11.42 6.70 -13.55
N VAL A 142 11.69 7.02 -12.28
CA VAL A 142 12.02 8.38 -11.86
C VAL A 142 13.32 8.85 -12.50
N LEU A 143 14.37 8.00 -12.53
CA LEU A 143 15.65 8.26 -13.18
C LEU A 143 15.49 8.39 -14.71
N ALA A 144 14.73 7.50 -15.35
CA ALA A 144 14.46 7.57 -16.78
C ALA A 144 13.73 8.87 -17.16
N GLY A 145 12.79 9.33 -16.33
CA GLY A 145 12.16 10.63 -16.52
C GLY A 145 12.97 11.83 -16.01
N TRP A 146 14.02 11.63 -15.21
CA TRP A 146 14.92 12.69 -14.72
C TRP A 146 15.88 13.14 -15.83
N MET A 147 16.36 12.20 -16.65
CA MET A 147 17.24 12.49 -17.80
C MET A 147 16.65 11.89 -19.08
N PRO A 148 15.56 12.47 -19.64
CA PRO A 148 14.87 11.91 -20.80
C PRO A 148 15.78 11.82 -22.03
N GLY A 149 16.74 12.74 -22.19
CA GLY A 149 17.74 12.69 -23.26
C GLY A 149 18.76 11.55 -23.10
N LEU A 150 19.13 11.19 -21.87
CA LEU A 150 19.95 10.00 -21.62
C LEU A 150 19.12 8.73 -21.77
N ALA A 151 17.87 8.73 -21.31
CA ALA A 151 16.98 7.60 -21.47
C ALA A 151 16.72 7.31 -22.97
N SER A 152 16.48 8.34 -23.78
CA SER A 152 16.32 8.19 -25.22
C SER A 152 17.63 7.77 -25.90
N ALA A 153 18.77 8.33 -25.51
CA ALA A 153 20.08 7.91 -26.04
C ALA A 153 20.41 6.46 -25.68
N VAL A 154 20.11 6.03 -24.44
CA VAL A 154 20.28 4.64 -23.99
C VAL A 154 19.36 3.70 -24.76
N VAL A 155 18.09 4.07 -24.96
CA VAL A 155 17.14 3.27 -25.75
C VAL A 155 17.57 3.18 -27.21
N HIS A 156 18.02 4.29 -27.81
CA HIS A 156 18.47 4.32 -29.19
C HIS A 156 19.72 3.44 -29.41
N ASN A 157 20.74 3.61 -28.56
CA ASN A 157 21.94 2.77 -28.58
C ASN A 157 21.61 1.30 -28.25
N ALA A 158 20.57 1.04 -27.46
CA ALA A 158 20.12 -0.31 -27.13
C ALA A 158 19.36 -0.99 -28.29
N ILE A 159 18.67 -0.24 -29.13
CA ILE A 159 18.00 -0.82 -30.31
C ILE A 159 19.04 -1.23 -31.36
N GLU A 160 20.11 -0.45 -31.50
CA GLU A 160 21.17 -0.70 -32.50
C GLU A 160 22.19 -1.76 -32.06
N SER A 161 22.35 -1.99 -30.75
CA SER A 161 23.35 -2.92 -30.24
C SER A 161 22.88 -4.39 -30.32
N PRO A 162 23.70 -5.31 -30.89
CA PRO A 162 23.36 -6.73 -30.98
C PRO A 162 23.36 -7.44 -29.61
N LEU A 163 23.90 -6.81 -28.56
CA LEU A 163 23.98 -7.37 -27.20
C LEU A 163 22.71 -7.14 -26.37
N THR A 164 21.74 -6.38 -26.86
CA THR A 164 20.56 -6.02 -26.04
C THR A 164 19.57 -7.15 -25.91
N LEU A 165 19.36 -7.94 -26.95
CA LEU A 165 18.53 -9.12 -26.92
C LEU A 165 19.01 -10.14 -25.86
N PRO A 166 20.29 -10.57 -25.84
CA PRO A 166 20.76 -11.50 -24.80
C PRO A 166 20.75 -10.87 -23.41
N LEU A 167 20.99 -9.56 -23.28
CA LEU A 167 20.95 -8.87 -21.99
C LEU A 167 19.53 -8.79 -21.41
N LEU A 168 18.53 -8.42 -22.22
CA LEU A 168 17.12 -8.39 -21.81
C LEU A 168 16.63 -9.77 -21.38
N LEU A 169 17.02 -10.82 -22.12
CA LEU A 169 16.70 -12.20 -21.79
C LEU A 169 17.34 -12.62 -20.47
N LEU A 170 18.62 -12.29 -20.27
CA LEU A 170 19.33 -12.58 -19.01
C LEU A 170 18.68 -11.89 -17.82
N VAL A 171 18.28 -10.61 -17.96
CA VAL A 171 17.57 -9.87 -16.91
C VAL A 171 16.21 -10.50 -16.61
N ALA A 172 15.43 -10.88 -17.63
CA ALA A 172 14.13 -11.53 -17.44
C ALA A 172 14.27 -12.88 -16.71
N VAL A 173 15.24 -13.71 -17.12
CA VAL A 173 15.55 -14.99 -16.46
C VAL A 173 16.00 -14.78 -15.01
N LEU A 174 16.83 -13.76 -14.75
CA LEU A 174 17.30 -13.46 -13.42
C LEU A 174 16.16 -13.01 -12.50
N LEU A 175 15.25 -12.15 -12.99
CA LEU A 175 14.04 -11.74 -12.26
C LEU A 175 13.13 -12.93 -11.95
N LEU A 176 12.88 -13.81 -12.93
CA LEU A 176 12.08 -15.02 -12.73
C LEU A 176 12.75 -15.97 -11.74
N ARG A 177 14.07 -16.18 -11.83
CA ARG A 177 14.80 -17.02 -10.88
C ARG A 177 14.72 -16.47 -9.46
N LEU A 178 14.95 -15.17 -9.28
CA LEU A 178 14.90 -14.53 -7.96
C LEU A 178 13.50 -14.55 -7.33
N SER A 179 12.45 -14.50 -8.14
CA SER A 179 11.05 -14.52 -7.68
C SER A 179 10.52 -15.93 -7.45
N LEU A 180 10.87 -16.90 -8.31
CA LEU A 180 10.43 -18.30 -8.19
C LEU A 180 11.17 -19.07 -7.10
N HIS A 181 12.46 -18.79 -6.90
CA HIS A 181 13.28 -19.49 -5.90
C HIS A 181 12.67 -19.49 -4.48
N PRO A 182 12.27 -18.34 -3.90
CA PRO A 182 11.64 -18.33 -2.58
C PRO A 182 10.25 -18.97 -2.56
N MET A 183 9.52 -19.01 -3.68
CA MET A 183 8.20 -19.67 -3.75
C MET A 183 8.29 -21.19 -3.82
N LEU A 184 9.39 -21.73 -4.36
CA LEU A 184 9.59 -23.17 -4.58
C LEU A 184 10.39 -23.82 -3.45
N GLN A 185 10.98 -23.03 -2.56
CA GLN A 185 11.64 -23.53 -1.36
C GLN A 185 10.60 -23.90 -0.30
N ILE A 186 10.62 -25.16 0.11
CA ILE A 186 9.90 -25.64 1.29
C ILE A 186 10.75 -25.24 2.49
N THR A 187 10.40 -24.13 3.13
CA THR A 187 10.93 -23.79 4.45
C THR A 187 9.94 -24.26 5.49
N ASP A 188 10.39 -25.12 6.41
CA ASP A 188 9.65 -25.44 7.63
C ASP A 188 9.58 -24.15 8.45
N ARG A 189 8.51 -23.38 8.24
CA ARG A 189 8.23 -22.22 9.05
C ARG A 189 7.87 -22.74 10.44
N PRO A 190 8.59 -22.32 11.51
CA PRO A 190 8.06 -22.56 12.84
C PRO A 190 6.65 -21.94 12.90
N PRO A 191 5.69 -22.60 13.57
CA PRO A 191 4.32 -22.10 13.66
C PRO A 191 4.35 -20.65 14.15
N ASP A 192 3.54 -19.79 13.52
CA ASP A 192 3.39 -18.40 13.95
C ASP A 192 3.12 -18.39 15.45
N THR A 193 4.09 -17.90 16.21
CA THR A 193 3.99 -17.80 17.65
C THR A 193 2.78 -16.96 18.01
N SER A 194 2.07 -17.38 19.07
CA SER A 194 0.86 -16.72 19.56
C SER A 194 1.01 -15.19 19.54
N PRO A 195 0.01 -14.43 19.05
CA PRO A 195 0.03 -12.97 19.04
C PRO A 195 0.16 -12.32 20.43
N LEU A 196 0.18 -13.11 21.52
CA LEU A 196 0.57 -12.71 22.87
C LEU A 196 2.09 -12.55 23.05
N GLU A 197 2.93 -13.27 22.28
CA GLU A 197 4.40 -13.15 22.41
C GLU A 197 4.92 -11.80 21.91
N GLY A 198 4.25 -11.17 20.94
CA GLY A 198 4.56 -9.82 20.46
C GLY A 198 4.25 -8.68 21.45
N LEU A 199 3.53 -8.98 22.54
CA LEU A 199 3.28 -8.04 23.64
C LEU A 199 4.22 -8.28 24.85
N SER A 200 5.12 -9.27 24.77
CA SER A 200 6.13 -9.46 25.81
C SER A 200 7.19 -8.36 25.73
N VAL A 201 6.91 -7.26 26.42
CA VAL A 201 7.87 -6.20 26.70
C VAL A 201 9.06 -6.84 27.43
N GLY A 202 10.15 -7.06 26.70
CA GLY A 202 11.38 -7.67 27.24
C GLY A 202 11.96 -8.85 26.46
N ARG A 203 11.27 -9.39 25.44
CA ARG A 203 11.90 -10.35 24.52
C ARG A 203 11.88 -9.76 23.12
N GLY A 204 13.06 -9.28 22.70
CA GLY A 204 13.28 -8.88 21.32
C GLY A 204 12.82 -10.02 20.41
N ALA A 205 11.78 -9.75 19.63
CA ALA A 205 11.24 -10.67 18.64
C ALA A 205 12.33 -10.99 17.62
N THR A 206 13.08 -12.06 17.87
CA THR A 206 13.79 -12.81 16.83
C THR A 206 12.76 -13.67 16.11
N THR A 207 11.78 -13.02 15.49
CA THR A 207 10.88 -13.67 14.54
C THR A 207 11.60 -13.75 13.20
N ASP A 208 12.24 -14.89 12.94
CA ASP A 208 12.85 -15.26 11.65
C ASP A 208 11.82 -15.52 10.52
N ALA A 209 10.63 -14.93 10.61
CA ALA A 209 9.58 -14.99 9.60
C ALA A 209 9.11 -13.60 9.10
N ALA A 210 9.75 -12.51 9.53
CA ALA A 210 9.56 -11.22 8.88
C ALA A 210 10.26 -11.21 7.51
N PRO A 211 9.69 -10.60 6.44
CA PRO A 211 10.36 -10.47 5.15
C PRO A 211 11.77 -9.91 5.37
N ARG A 212 12.78 -10.34 4.59
CA ARG A 212 14.18 -9.84 4.67
C ARG A 212 14.21 -8.31 4.74
N ARG A 213 14.11 -7.76 5.96
CA ARG A 213 14.10 -6.32 6.22
C ARG A 213 15.56 -5.89 6.15
N SER A 214 15.80 -4.80 5.41
CA SER A 214 17.13 -4.20 5.35
C SER A 214 17.65 -3.94 6.77
N ALA A 215 18.97 -4.00 6.97
CA ALA A 215 19.57 -3.70 8.27
C ALA A 215 19.13 -2.34 8.83
N LEU A 216 18.88 -1.37 7.95
CA LEU A 216 18.28 -0.07 8.28
C LEU A 216 16.86 -0.20 8.82
N GLY A 217 16.00 -0.99 8.16
CA GLY A 217 14.63 -1.21 8.62
C GLY A 217 14.57 -1.81 10.03
N ARG A 218 15.42 -2.80 10.32
CA ARG A 218 15.54 -3.40 11.67
C ARG A 218 16.02 -2.40 12.72
N ARG A 219 17.00 -1.55 12.37
CA ARG A 219 17.50 -0.49 13.27
C ARG A 219 16.42 0.55 13.58
N LEU A 220 15.69 1.01 12.57
CA LEU A 220 14.61 1.98 12.75
C LEU A 220 13.47 1.42 13.60
N GLU A 221 13.07 0.17 13.37
CA GLU A 221 12.07 -0.52 14.18
C GLU A 221 12.53 -0.65 15.64
N GLY A 222 13.77 -1.07 15.88
CA GLY A 222 14.34 -1.12 17.22
C GLY A 222 14.33 0.23 17.95
N TRP A 223 14.54 1.34 17.24
CA TRP A 223 14.41 2.69 17.83
C TRP A 223 12.97 2.99 18.24
N PHE A 224 12.02 2.69 17.35
CA PHE A 224 10.59 2.85 17.63
C PHE A 224 10.12 2.02 18.83
N ASP A 225 10.55 0.75 18.91
CA ASP A 225 10.22 -0.17 19.99
C ASP A 225 10.83 0.30 21.32
N THR A 226 12.09 0.73 21.32
CA THR A 226 12.76 1.24 22.52
C THR A 226 12.03 2.48 23.08
N ILE A 227 11.60 3.39 22.20
CA ILE A 227 10.86 4.59 22.59
C ILE A 227 9.46 4.20 23.11
N ALA A 228 8.78 3.25 22.46
CA ALA A 228 7.48 2.76 22.89
C ALA A 228 7.55 2.09 24.27
N GLN A 229 8.56 1.25 24.50
CA GLN A 229 8.80 0.57 25.77
C GLN A 229 9.03 1.58 26.91
N ARG A 230 9.95 2.53 26.73
CA ARG A 230 10.19 3.59 27.73
C ARG A 230 8.93 4.38 28.06
N ALA A 231 8.12 4.70 27.04
CA ALA A 231 6.87 5.43 27.23
C ALA A 231 5.82 4.59 28.00
N LEU A 232 5.79 3.27 27.80
CA LEU A 232 4.91 2.36 28.54
C LEU A 232 5.37 2.20 29.98
N GLU A 233 6.66 1.99 30.22
CA GLU A 233 7.25 1.89 31.56
C GLU A 233 6.97 3.15 32.38
N GLN A 234 7.15 4.34 31.80
CA GLN A 234 6.81 5.61 32.44
C GLN A 234 5.32 5.76 32.74
N ALA A 235 4.44 5.29 31.85
CA ALA A 235 3.00 5.31 32.11
C ALA A 235 2.62 4.36 33.24
N LEU A 236 3.26 3.19 33.30
CA LEU A 236 3.04 2.16 34.30
C LEU A 236 3.56 2.58 35.68
N THR A 237 4.74 3.20 35.77
CA THR A 237 5.26 3.74 37.04
C THR A 237 4.36 4.86 37.57
N ARG A 238 3.94 5.80 36.72
CA ARG A 238 3.01 6.88 37.11
C ARG A 238 1.66 6.33 37.56
N TYR A 239 1.17 5.27 36.93
CA TYR A 239 -0.08 4.63 37.33
C TYR A 239 0.06 3.92 38.67
N ARG A 240 1.17 3.19 38.91
CA ARG A 240 1.46 2.55 40.21
C ARG A 240 1.58 3.56 41.34
N GLN A 241 2.17 4.74 41.08
CA GLN A 241 2.32 5.78 42.10
C GLN A 241 0.98 6.42 42.49
N GLN A 242 0.12 6.74 41.52
CA GLN A 242 -1.22 7.26 41.80
C GLN A 242 -2.21 6.70 40.77
N PRO A 243 -3.06 5.71 41.14
CA PRO A 243 -4.00 5.10 40.22
C PRO A 243 -5.20 6.02 39.98
N THR A 244 -5.10 6.90 38.98
CA THR A 244 -6.21 7.77 38.55
C THR A 244 -6.79 7.31 37.21
N ALA A 245 -8.06 7.66 36.95
CA ALA A 245 -8.74 7.32 35.69
C ALA A 245 -8.00 7.86 34.45
N ALA A 246 -7.43 9.05 34.53
CA ALA A 246 -6.63 9.65 33.45
C ALA A 246 -5.35 8.86 33.17
N ARG A 247 -4.63 8.43 34.22
CA ARG A 247 -3.41 7.62 34.09
C ARG A 247 -3.71 6.22 33.57
N ARG A 248 -4.83 5.62 34.01
CA ARG A 248 -5.34 4.36 33.49
C ARG A 248 -5.63 4.44 31.99
N ARG A 249 -6.33 5.50 31.53
CA ARG A 249 -6.56 5.76 30.10
C ARG A 249 -5.25 5.91 29.32
N THR A 250 -4.25 6.57 29.93
CA THR A 250 -2.93 6.77 29.30
C THR A 250 -2.19 5.45 29.15
N LEU A 251 -2.26 4.57 30.16
CA LEU A 251 -1.69 3.21 30.10
C LEU A 251 -2.38 2.36 29.03
N VAL A 252 -3.71 2.33 29.01
CA VAL A 252 -4.49 1.62 27.97
C VAL A 252 -4.14 2.13 26.58
N ARG A 253 -4.03 3.45 26.41
CA ARG A 253 -3.61 4.05 25.14
C ARG A 253 -2.21 3.60 24.74
N ARG A 254 -1.25 3.56 25.66
CA ARG A 254 0.14 3.13 25.38
C ARG A 254 0.21 1.65 25.02
N LEU A 255 -0.67 0.82 25.56
CA LEU A 255 -0.81 -0.59 25.20
C LEU A 255 -1.42 -0.78 23.80
N LEU A 256 -2.48 -0.02 23.48
CA LEU A 256 -3.17 -0.13 22.18
C LEU A 256 -2.40 0.54 21.04
N LEU A 257 -1.68 1.63 21.33
CA LEU A 257 -0.98 2.47 20.37
C LEU A 257 0.46 2.73 20.85
N PRO A 258 1.34 1.70 20.87
CA PRO A 258 2.70 1.81 21.39
C PRO A 258 3.54 2.90 20.69
N HIS A 259 3.32 3.02 19.38
CA HIS A 259 4.01 3.96 18.49
C HIS A 259 3.38 5.36 18.41
N ASP A 260 2.38 5.66 19.25
CA ASP A 260 1.68 6.95 19.27
C ASP A 260 2.08 7.79 20.50
N ASN A 261 3.38 7.87 20.73
CA ASN A 261 4.00 8.73 21.74
C ASN A 261 4.69 9.92 21.06
N ALA A 262 4.88 11.03 21.78
CA ALA A 262 5.40 12.27 21.21
C ALA A 262 6.77 12.07 20.53
N LEU A 263 7.65 11.28 21.15
CA LEU A 263 8.98 10.98 20.62
C LEU A 263 8.93 10.13 19.35
N ALA A 264 8.04 9.14 19.27
CA ALA A 264 7.84 8.31 18.09
C ALA A 264 7.18 9.10 16.96
N ILE A 265 6.25 10.02 17.29
CA ILE A 265 5.70 10.96 16.30
C ILE A 265 6.84 11.82 15.76
N LEU A 266 7.65 12.45 16.61
CA LEU A 266 8.80 13.25 16.18
C LEU A 266 9.79 12.45 15.32
N LEU A 267 10.14 11.23 15.73
CA LEU A 267 11.02 10.35 14.96
C LEU A 267 10.43 10.03 13.58
N ARG A 268 9.13 9.71 13.51
CA ARG A 268 8.44 9.47 12.24
C ARG A 268 8.42 10.73 11.37
N MET A 269 8.13 11.89 11.96
CA MET A 269 8.15 13.18 11.29
C MET A 269 9.55 13.47 10.73
N ALA A 270 10.61 13.20 11.49
CA ALA A 270 11.99 13.40 11.05
C ALA A 270 12.36 12.48 9.89
N ILE A 271 12.05 11.18 9.99
CA ILE A 271 12.32 10.22 8.91
C ILE A 271 11.57 10.62 7.64
N MET A 272 10.27 10.94 7.76
CA MET A 272 9.46 11.35 6.61
C MET A 272 9.93 12.70 6.06
N ALA A 273 10.39 13.64 6.91
CA ALA A 273 10.96 14.89 6.47
C ALA A 273 12.21 14.67 5.62
N VAL A 274 13.10 13.75 6.00
CA VAL A 274 14.28 13.37 5.20
C VAL A 274 13.87 12.78 3.85
N PHE A 275 12.86 11.91 3.81
CA PHE A 275 12.36 11.37 2.54
C PHE A 275 11.68 12.43 1.69
N ALA A 276 10.90 13.32 2.30
CA ALA A 276 10.20 14.40 1.61
C ALA A 276 11.16 15.45 1.06
N THR A 277 12.21 15.83 1.80
CA THR A 277 13.25 16.74 1.30
C THR A 277 14.00 16.10 0.13
N LEU A 278 14.40 14.84 0.24
CA LEU A 278 15.05 14.11 -0.85
C LEU A 278 14.14 14.03 -2.08
N TYR A 279 12.87 13.71 -1.91
CA TYR A 279 11.89 13.66 -2.99
C TYR A 279 11.68 15.03 -3.64
N VAL A 280 11.52 16.09 -2.85
CA VAL A 280 11.27 17.45 -3.34
C VAL A 280 12.51 18.03 -4.04
N VAL A 281 13.72 17.79 -3.52
CA VAL A 281 14.98 18.16 -4.21
C VAL A 281 15.08 17.48 -5.59
N VAL A 282 14.65 16.21 -5.68
CA VAL A 282 14.60 15.47 -6.95
C VAL A 282 13.46 15.97 -7.86
N ALA A 283 12.29 16.31 -7.30
CA ALA A 283 11.09 16.69 -8.05
C ALA A 283 11.06 18.16 -8.50
N LEU A 284 11.70 19.08 -7.77
CA LEU A 284 11.80 20.52 -8.09
C LEU A 284 12.50 20.81 -9.43
N HIS A 285 13.20 19.83 -10.01
CA HIS A 285 13.78 19.95 -11.34
C HIS A 285 12.76 19.80 -12.49
N ARG A 286 11.50 19.42 -12.20
CA ARG A 286 10.43 19.37 -13.20
C ARG A 286 9.53 20.60 -13.09
N ARG A 287 9.48 21.44 -14.14
CA ARG A 287 8.46 22.49 -14.30
C ARG A 287 7.26 21.97 -15.10
N PRO A 288 6.01 22.32 -14.75
CA PRO A 288 5.55 23.08 -13.58
C PRO A 288 5.09 22.16 -12.43
N PHE A 289 5.62 22.37 -11.22
CA PHE A 289 5.18 21.66 -10.01
C PHE A 289 4.20 22.54 -9.21
N HIS A 290 2.97 22.08 -9.00
CA HIS A 290 1.99 22.79 -8.18
C HIS A 290 2.18 22.46 -6.69
N ALA A 291 2.50 23.47 -5.88
CA ALA A 291 2.74 23.31 -4.44
C ALA A 291 1.55 22.69 -3.69
N SER A 292 0.32 22.92 -4.15
CA SER A 292 -0.92 22.36 -3.57
C SER A 292 -0.93 20.82 -3.53
N VAL A 293 -0.21 20.17 -4.44
CA VAL A 293 -0.04 18.70 -4.49
C VAL A 293 0.64 18.18 -3.22
N VAL A 294 1.56 18.95 -2.62
CA VAL A 294 2.28 18.52 -1.41
C VAL A 294 1.34 18.42 -0.21
N GLY A 295 0.40 19.35 -0.07
CA GLY A 295 -0.61 19.28 0.98
C GLY A 295 -1.58 18.09 0.79
N ALA A 296 -1.92 17.73 -0.45
CA ALA A 296 -2.71 16.53 -0.74
C ALA A 296 -1.98 15.26 -0.30
N TYR A 297 -0.68 15.15 -0.61
CA TYR A 297 0.16 14.04 -0.16
C TYR A 297 0.31 13.99 1.37
N ALA A 298 0.44 15.14 2.04
CA ALA A 298 0.50 15.21 3.49
C ALA A 298 -0.78 14.65 4.14
N VAL A 299 -1.96 15.00 3.60
CA VAL A 299 -3.25 14.46 4.03
C VAL A 299 -3.34 12.94 3.78
N LEU A 300 -2.88 12.45 2.62
CA LEU A 300 -2.85 11.01 2.32
C LEU A 300 -1.97 10.22 3.29
N ILE A 301 -0.77 10.72 3.58
CA ILE A 301 0.18 10.09 4.51
C ILE A 301 -0.44 10.02 5.91
N ALA A 302 -1.12 11.07 6.35
CA ALA A 302 -1.83 11.07 7.63
C ALA A 302 -2.97 10.03 7.65
N LEU A 303 -3.76 9.93 6.57
CA LEU A 303 -4.88 9.00 6.45
C LEU A 303 -4.44 7.53 6.34
N ALA A 304 -3.27 7.27 5.75
CA ALA A 304 -2.72 5.92 5.59
C ALA A 304 -2.48 5.19 6.94
N ARG A 305 -2.51 5.91 8.07
CA ARG A 305 -2.41 5.34 9.42
C ARG A 305 -3.68 4.60 9.85
N PHE A 306 -4.87 5.06 9.48
CA PHE A 306 -6.15 4.48 9.93
C PHE A 306 -6.38 3.03 9.45
N PRO A 307 -6.06 2.65 8.20
CA PRO A 307 -6.12 1.26 7.75
C PRO A 307 -5.25 0.30 8.55
N GLN A 308 -4.11 0.77 9.05
CA GLN A 308 -3.19 -0.04 9.85
C GLN A 308 -3.80 -0.36 11.22
N ILE A 309 -4.56 0.57 11.80
CA ILE A 309 -5.29 0.38 13.06
C ILE A 309 -6.39 -0.66 12.90
N GLY A 310 -7.16 -0.61 11.81
CA GLY A 310 -8.19 -1.63 11.56
C GLY A 310 -7.63 -3.05 11.54
N ARG A 311 -6.46 -3.25 10.91
CA ARG A 311 -5.74 -4.53 10.92
C ARG A 311 -5.14 -4.86 12.29
N GLY A 312 -4.60 -3.85 12.98
CA GLY A 312 -4.03 -3.98 14.32
C GLY A 312 -5.07 -4.42 15.34
N MET A 313 -6.24 -3.78 15.37
CA MET A 313 -7.34 -4.14 16.27
C MET A 313 -7.85 -5.56 16.05
N GLN A 314 -7.92 -6.03 14.79
CA GLN A 314 -8.30 -7.42 14.50
C GLN A 314 -7.29 -8.42 15.07
N ARG A 315 -6.00 -8.14 14.91
CA ARG A 315 -4.92 -8.98 15.44
C ARG A 315 -4.86 -8.96 16.97
N MET A 316 -5.25 -7.82 17.56
CA MET A 316 -5.31 -7.65 19.01
C MET A 316 -6.60 -8.18 19.64
N ARG A 317 -7.59 -8.68 18.88
CA ARG A 317 -8.87 -9.18 19.44
C ARG A 317 -8.70 -10.21 20.57
N PRO A 318 -7.81 -11.21 20.47
CA PRO A 318 -7.57 -12.12 21.59
C PRO A 318 -7.04 -11.38 22.82
N ASN A 319 -6.10 -10.44 22.61
CA ASN A 319 -5.47 -9.66 23.68
C ASN A 319 -6.41 -8.59 24.28
N LEU A 320 -7.47 -8.21 23.55
CA LEU A 320 -8.53 -7.35 24.07
C LEU A 320 -9.39 -8.08 25.11
N ALA A 321 -9.42 -9.41 25.12
CA ALA A 321 -10.07 -10.17 26.19
C ALA A 321 -9.30 -10.03 27.50
N ASP A 322 -7.97 -10.17 27.46
CA ASP A 322 -7.11 -9.94 28.62
C ASP A 322 -7.22 -8.50 29.12
N LEU A 323 -7.26 -7.54 28.20
CA LEU A 323 -7.49 -6.13 28.52
C LEU A 323 -8.87 -5.93 29.18
N TYR A 324 -9.92 -6.60 28.69
CA TYR A 324 -11.26 -6.54 29.25
C TYR A 324 -11.29 -7.07 30.69
N LEU A 325 -10.68 -8.23 30.93
CA LEU A 325 -10.57 -8.84 32.26
C LEU A 325 -9.73 -7.98 33.21
N THR A 326 -8.60 -7.44 32.74
CA THR A 326 -7.71 -6.58 33.53
C THR A 326 -8.36 -5.24 33.87
N LEU A 327 -9.15 -4.69 32.94
CA LEU A 327 -9.87 -3.46 33.18
C LEU A 327 -11.10 -3.67 34.08
N ALA A 328 -11.66 -4.88 34.13
CA ALA A 328 -12.88 -5.18 34.90
C ALA A 328 -13.94 -4.05 34.80
N PRO A 329 -14.35 -3.66 33.58
CA PRO A 329 -15.30 -2.56 33.38
C PRO A 329 -16.66 -2.95 33.97
N THR A 330 -17.37 -1.99 34.57
CA THR A 330 -18.68 -2.28 35.18
C THR A 330 -19.75 -2.56 34.12
N THR A 331 -19.55 -2.06 32.90
CA THR A 331 -20.46 -2.24 31.76
C THR A 331 -19.70 -2.42 30.45
N ARG A 332 -20.31 -3.13 29.50
CA ARG A 332 -19.78 -3.32 28.13
C ARG A 332 -19.57 -1.99 27.41
N THR A 333 -20.50 -1.06 27.59
CA THR A 333 -20.47 0.29 27.01
C THR A 333 -19.27 1.10 27.52
N GLN A 334 -18.94 0.99 28.81
CA GLN A 334 -17.77 1.66 29.40
C GLN A 334 -16.45 1.18 28.79
N TYR A 335 -16.35 -0.12 28.50
CA TYR A 335 -15.18 -0.69 27.82
C TYR A 335 -15.01 -0.12 26.41
N GLN A 336 -16.06 -0.20 25.59
CA GLN A 336 -16.02 0.29 24.21
C GLN A 336 -15.83 1.80 24.13
N GLN A 337 -16.40 2.55 25.07
CA GLN A 337 -16.14 3.98 25.19
C GLN A 337 -14.67 4.27 25.52
N THR A 338 -14.07 3.50 26.44
CA THR A 338 -12.65 3.66 26.76
C THR A 338 -11.74 3.38 25.56
N LEU A 339 -12.07 2.36 24.75
CA LEU A 339 -11.36 2.07 23.50
C LEU A 339 -11.53 3.18 22.46
N ALA A 340 -12.77 3.62 22.22
CA ALA A 340 -13.07 4.70 21.27
C ALA A 340 -12.37 6.00 21.65
N ASP A 341 -12.37 6.37 22.94
CA ASP A 341 -11.72 7.58 23.45
C ASP A 341 -10.20 7.49 23.33
N ALA A 342 -9.61 6.31 23.54
CA ALA A 342 -8.17 6.09 23.37
C ALA A 342 -7.75 6.25 21.89
N LEU A 343 -8.59 5.82 20.96
CA LEU A 343 -8.35 5.90 19.52
C LEU A 343 -8.64 7.28 18.94
N LEU A 344 -9.54 8.07 19.52
CA LEU A 344 -9.88 9.42 19.03
C LEU A 344 -8.64 10.32 18.91
N VAL A 345 -7.63 10.13 19.77
CA VAL A 345 -6.37 10.90 19.74
C VAL A 345 -5.58 10.74 18.44
N LEU A 346 -5.86 9.71 17.64
CA LEU A 346 -5.27 9.53 16.32
C LEU A 346 -5.65 10.64 15.34
N VAL A 347 -6.82 11.26 15.50
CA VAL A 347 -7.26 12.36 14.64
C VAL A 347 -6.38 13.60 14.85
N PRO A 348 -6.26 14.19 16.06
CA PRO A 348 -5.43 15.38 16.25
C PRO A 348 -3.95 15.10 15.97
N THR A 349 -3.45 13.89 16.27
CA THR A 349 -2.05 13.54 15.93
C THR A 349 -1.85 13.38 14.43
N GLY A 350 -2.82 12.82 13.70
CA GLY A 350 -2.84 12.74 12.25
C GLY A 350 -2.88 14.12 11.60
N THR A 351 -3.79 14.98 12.05
CA THR A 351 -3.91 16.37 11.60
C THR A 351 -2.63 17.17 11.86
N ALA A 352 -2.04 17.06 13.05
CA ALA A 352 -0.78 17.75 13.36
C ALA A 352 0.37 17.26 12.47
N SER A 353 0.43 15.96 12.19
CA SER A 353 1.42 15.40 11.26
C SER A 353 1.21 15.92 9.84
N ALA A 354 -0.04 15.95 9.36
CA ALA A 354 -0.39 16.48 8.04
C ALA A 354 0.02 17.97 7.94
N LEU A 355 -0.30 18.78 8.94
CA LEU A 355 0.08 20.19 8.97
C LEU A 355 1.59 20.37 8.94
N ALA A 356 2.34 19.64 9.75
CA ALA A 356 3.78 19.75 9.78
C ALA A 356 4.43 19.32 8.44
N TYR A 357 3.88 18.31 7.76
CA TYR A 357 4.31 17.96 6.40
C TYR A 357 3.91 19.02 5.36
N THR A 358 2.73 19.64 5.49
CA THR A 358 2.32 20.75 4.62
C THR A 358 3.22 21.97 4.82
N VAL A 359 3.60 22.31 6.06
CA VAL A 359 4.58 23.37 6.37
C VAL A 359 5.93 23.07 5.72
N LEU A 360 6.43 21.85 5.89
CA LEU A 360 7.68 21.42 5.24
C LEU A 360 7.57 21.57 3.71
N GLY A 361 6.45 21.16 3.13
CA GLY A 361 6.14 21.33 1.71
C GLY A 361 6.18 22.78 1.26
N ILE A 362 5.51 23.67 1.99
CA ILE A 362 5.46 25.11 1.73
C ILE A 362 6.87 25.70 1.69
N VAL A 363 7.71 25.36 2.68
CA VAL A 363 9.09 25.85 2.77
C VAL A 363 9.94 25.34 1.61
N LEU A 364 9.83 24.06 1.27
CA LEU A 364 10.64 23.48 0.21
C LEU A 364 10.24 23.96 -1.19
N THR A 365 8.94 24.14 -1.44
CA THR A 365 8.43 24.51 -2.78
C THR A 365 8.19 26.01 -2.96
N HIS A 366 8.47 26.84 -1.94
CA HIS A 366 8.19 28.29 -1.93
C HIS A 366 6.76 28.59 -2.40
N ALA A 367 5.77 27.96 -1.74
CA ALA A 367 4.37 28.03 -2.16
C ALA A 367 3.84 29.47 -2.20
N THR A 368 3.11 29.83 -3.26
CA THR A 368 2.54 31.16 -3.46
C THR A 368 1.38 31.47 -2.50
N GLN A 369 0.65 30.45 -2.04
CA GLN A 369 -0.51 30.58 -1.13
C GLN A 369 -0.39 29.63 0.08
N PRO A 370 0.53 29.91 1.03
CA PRO A 370 0.82 29.01 2.14
C PRO A 370 -0.36 28.83 3.11
N TRP A 371 -1.11 29.91 3.37
CA TRP A 371 -2.24 29.88 4.30
C TRP A 371 -3.42 29.07 3.78
N LEU A 372 -3.66 29.08 2.47
CA LEU A 372 -4.72 28.30 1.85
C LEU A 372 -4.44 26.81 2.06
N MET A 373 -3.20 26.39 1.76
CA MET A 373 -2.78 25.00 1.93
C MET A 373 -2.92 24.54 3.38
N LEU A 374 -2.53 25.37 4.36
CA LEU A 374 -2.64 25.02 5.77
C LEU A 374 -4.11 24.93 6.24
N LEU A 375 -4.95 25.88 5.84
CA LEU A 375 -6.36 25.91 6.19
C LEU A 375 -7.10 24.69 5.62
N VAL A 376 -6.92 24.40 4.32
CA VAL A 376 -7.54 23.24 3.67
C VAL A 376 -7.02 21.94 4.26
N THR A 377 -5.70 21.84 4.51
CA THR A 377 -5.11 20.65 5.18
C THR A 377 -5.72 20.45 6.56
N LEU A 378 -5.82 21.50 7.38
CA LEU A 378 -6.37 21.42 8.74
C LEU A 378 -7.79 20.85 8.73
N ILE A 379 -8.66 21.41 7.89
CA ILE A 379 -10.07 21.03 7.80
C ILE A 379 -10.21 19.60 7.28
N VAL A 380 -9.54 19.30 6.15
CA VAL A 380 -9.70 18.04 5.43
C VAL A 380 -9.03 16.87 6.17
N ALA A 381 -7.84 17.07 6.76
CA ALA A 381 -7.21 16.03 7.57
C ALA A 381 -8.03 15.68 8.81
N THR A 382 -8.65 16.68 9.44
CA THR A 382 -9.48 16.48 10.63
C THR A 382 -10.78 15.75 10.28
N GLY A 383 -11.53 16.23 9.29
CA GLY A 383 -12.77 15.58 8.85
C GLY A 383 -12.52 14.18 8.28
N GLY A 384 -11.55 14.04 7.38
CA GLY A 384 -11.15 12.75 6.82
C GLY A 384 -10.65 11.77 7.89
N GLY A 385 -9.90 12.25 8.88
CA GLY A 385 -9.46 11.45 10.02
C GLY A 385 -10.60 10.92 10.88
N LEU A 386 -11.63 11.75 11.15
CA LEU A 386 -12.84 11.33 11.86
C LEU A 386 -13.62 10.26 11.08
N VAL A 387 -13.84 10.48 9.77
CA VAL A 387 -14.52 9.50 8.90
C VAL A 387 -13.72 8.20 8.85
N ALA A 388 -12.40 8.29 8.62
CA ALA A 388 -11.55 7.11 8.56
C ALA A 388 -11.60 6.31 9.87
N LEU A 389 -11.53 6.98 11.02
CA LEU A 389 -11.59 6.31 12.31
C LEU A 389 -12.96 5.66 12.56
N ALA A 390 -14.04 6.39 12.31
CA ALA A 390 -15.42 5.92 12.44
C ALA A 390 -15.67 4.65 11.62
N VAL A 391 -15.23 4.69 10.36
CA VAL A 391 -15.39 3.59 9.43
C VAL A 391 -14.50 2.40 9.81
N HIS A 392 -13.33 2.60 10.40
CA HIS A 392 -12.50 1.48 10.88
C HIS A 392 -12.98 0.86 12.19
N LEU A 393 -13.78 1.58 12.99
CA LEU A 393 -14.44 1.03 14.17
C LEU A 393 -15.62 0.12 13.82
N ILE A 394 -16.40 0.50 12.81
CA ILE A 394 -17.66 -0.18 12.44
C ILE A 394 -17.56 -1.06 11.20
N GLY A 395 -16.58 -0.78 10.35
CA GLY A 395 -16.51 -1.27 8.99
C GLY A 395 -16.41 -2.78 8.85
N PRO A 396 -16.53 -3.27 7.60
CA PRO A 396 -16.57 -4.69 7.29
C PRO A 396 -15.36 -5.43 7.87
N GLN A 397 -15.57 -6.66 8.31
CA GLN A 397 -14.48 -7.48 8.86
C GLN A 397 -13.62 -8.10 7.75
N ASN A 398 -14.22 -8.33 6.58
CA ASN A 398 -13.59 -8.97 5.44
C ASN A 398 -12.57 -8.05 4.75
N ALA A 399 -11.47 -8.63 4.25
CA ALA A 399 -10.37 -7.89 3.62
C ALA A 399 -10.83 -7.05 2.41
N VAL A 400 -11.69 -7.63 1.55
CA VAL A 400 -12.22 -6.97 0.35
C VAL A 400 -13.08 -5.76 0.69
N GLY A 401 -14.02 -5.91 1.64
CA GLY A 401 -14.86 -4.81 2.09
C GLY A 401 -14.03 -3.65 2.66
N ARG A 402 -12.96 -3.95 3.41
CA ARG A 402 -12.05 -2.92 3.93
C ARG A 402 -11.25 -2.22 2.85
N GLN A 403 -10.83 -2.93 1.81
CA GLN A 403 -10.12 -2.31 0.70
C GLN A 403 -11.00 -1.29 -0.03
N TRP A 404 -12.26 -1.65 -0.33
CA TRP A 404 -13.22 -0.73 -0.94
C TRP A 404 -13.51 0.49 -0.07
N VAL A 405 -13.71 0.25 1.22
CA VAL A 405 -13.91 1.31 2.20
C VAL A 405 -12.69 2.24 2.27
N ASN A 406 -11.47 1.70 2.29
CA ASN A 406 -10.25 2.50 2.28
C ASN A 406 -10.13 3.32 1.00
N ALA A 407 -10.42 2.71 -0.14
CA ALA A 407 -10.42 3.41 -1.42
C ALA A 407 -11.42 4.57 -1.39
N ALA A 408 -12.66 4.34 -0.95
CA ALA A 408 -13.70 5.36 -0.85
C ALA A 408 -13.33 6.51 0.09
N VAL A 409 -12.75 6.21 1.26
CA VAL A 409 -12.31 7.25 2.21
C VAL A 409 -11.13 8.04 1.64
N LEU A 410 -10.16 7.37 1.02
CA LEU A 410 -9.00 8.03 0.41
C LEU A 410 -9.42 8.91 -0.77
N THR A 411 -10.20 8.39 -1.72
CA THR A 411 -10.66 9.14 -2.90
C THR A 411 -11.59 10.28 -2.51
N GLY A 412 -12.55 10.03 -1.60
CA GLY A 412 -13.43 11.06 -1.08
C GLY A 412 -12.67 12.18 -0.37
N THR A 413 -11.69 11.84 0.46
CA THR A 413 -10.89 12.88 1.14
C THR A 413 -10.02 13.68 0.17
N MET A 414 -9.49 13.04 -0.88
CA MET A 414 -8.75 13.75 -1.94
C MET A 414 -9.65 14.65 -2.77
N ALA A 415 -10.83 14.19 -3.15
CA ALA A 415 -11.81 15.01 -3.85
C ALA A 415 -12.16 16.26 -3.01
N MET A 416 -12.38 16.11 -1.70
CA MET A 416 -12.65 17.23 -0.80
C MET A 416 -11.45 18.16 -0.62
N TYR A 417 -10.21 17.65 -0.66
CA TYR A 417 -9.01 18.49 -0.63
C TYR A 417 -8.94 19.39 -1.87
N TRP A 418 -9.07 18.82 -3.07
CA TRP A 418 -9.02 19.60 -4.31
C TRP A 418 -10.19 20.56 -4.46
N ALA A 419 -11.40 20.10 -4.13
CA ALA A 419 -12.58 20.95 -4.08
C ALA A 419 -12.40 22.09 -3.06
N GLY A 420 -11.81 21.80 -1.90
CA GLY A 420 -11.50 22.80 -0.89
C GLY A 420 -10.49 23.84 -1.35
N VAL A 421 -9.43 23.43 -2.06
CA VAL A 421 -8.47 24.36 -2.67
C VAL A 421 -9.20 25.28 -3.66
N GLY A 422 -9.98 24.74 -4.59
CA GLY A 422 -10.71 25.54 -5.57
C GLY A 422 -11.77 26.46 -4.94
N LEU A 423 -12.46 25.99 -3.91
CA LEU A 423 -13.50 26.75 -3.20
C LEU A 423 -12.92 27.94 -2.43
N VAL A 424 -11.79 27.74 -1.75
CA VAL A 424 -11.11 28.80 -1.00
C VAL A 424 -10.45 29.80 -1.95
N ASP A 425 -9.93 29.35 -3.08
CA ASP A 425 -9.36 30.24 -4.10
C ASP A 425 -10.45 31.11 -4.77
N ALA A 426 -11.65 30.56 -5.00
CA ALA A 426 -12.77 31.29 -5.61
C ALA A 426 -13.51 32.24 -4.65
N LEU A 427 -13.74 31.83 -3.40
CA LEU A 427 -14.59 32.56 -2.43
C LEU A 427 -13.80 33.22 -1.30
N GLY A 428 -12.48 33.09 -1.31
CA GLY A 428 -11.59 33.57 -0.26
C GLY A 428 -11.63 32.73 1.02
N TYR A 429 -10.75 33.07 1.97
CA TYR A 429 -10.51 32.30 3.19
C TYR A 429 -11.72 32.19 4.11
N VAL A 430 -12.49 33.27 4.27
CA VAL A 430 -13.58 33.34 5.25
C VAL A 430 -14.79 32.54 4.76
N PHE A 431 -15.29 32.84 3.56
CA PHE A 431 -16.48 32.19 3.01
C PHE A 431 -16.17 30.79 2.45
N GLY A 432 -15.13 30.65 1.64
CA GLY A 432 -14.71 29.35 1.11
C GLY A 432 -14.23 28.40 2.20
N GLY A 433 -13.41 28.89 3.13
CA GLY A 433 -12.92 28.10 4.26
C GLY A 433 -14.02 27.75 5.27
N GLY A 434 -14.93 28.69 5.56
CA GLY A 434 -16.08 28.47 6.42
C GLY A 434 -17.04 27.42 5.85
N LEU A 435 -17.37 27.50 4.56
CA LEU A 435 -18.22 26.52 3.89
C LEU A 435 -17.56 25.13 3.86
N LEU A 436 -16.25 25.07 3.56
CA LEU A 436 -15.49 23.82 3.60
C LEU A 436 -15.50 23.21 5.00
N ALA A 437 -15.27 24.01 6.05
CA ALA A 437 -15.29 23.56 7.43
C ALA A 437 -16.66 23.02 7.83
N LEU A 438 -17.73 23.73 7.47
CA LEU A 438 -19.11 23.33 7.77
C LEU A 438 -19.45 21.97 7.14
N VAL A 439 -19.12 21.77 5.88
CA VAL A 439 -19.39 20.52 5.17
C VAL A 439 -18.50 19.38 5.68
N VAL A 440 -17.18 19.59 5.71
CA VAL A 440 -16.21 18.52 6.00
C VAL A 440 -16.20 18.14 7.48
N LEU A 441 -16.16 19.11 8.39
CA LEU A 441 -16.17 18.83 9.83
C LEU A 441 -17.57 18.43 10.29
N GLY A 442 -18.63 19.04 9.76
CA GLY A 442 -20.00 18.66 10.06
C GLY A 442 -20.27 17.20 9.69
N PHE A 443 -19.90 16.80 8.47
CA PHE A 443 -19.99 15.41 8.03
C PHE A 443 -19.10 14.49 8.87
N GLY A 444 -17.83 14.84 9.08
CA GLY A 444 -16.89 14.02 9.85
C GLY A 444 -17.32 13.79 11.30
N LEU A 445 -17.81 14.82 11.98
CA LEU A 445 -18.36 14.73 13.33
C LEU A 445 -19.66 13.91 13.34
N GLY A 446 -20.56 14.13 12.39
CA GLY A 446 -21.81 13.35 12.28
C GLY A 446 -21.55 11.86 12.12
N VAL A 447 -20.65 11.49 11.20
CA VAL A 447 -20.23 10.10 10.97
C VAL A 447 -19.55 9.52 12.21
N TRP A 448 -18.68 10.29 12.88
CA TRP A 448 -18.02 9.87 14.12
C TRP A 448 -19.02 9.60 15.24
N PHE A 449 -19.96 10.51 15.52
CA PHE A 449 -20.93 10.31 16.60
C PHE A 449 -21.89 9.16 16.30
N ALA A 450 -22.34 9.03 15.05
CA ALA A 450 -23.14 7.89 14.62
C ALA A 450 -22.36 6.57 14.83
N ALA A 451 -21.09 6.55 14.43
CA ALA A 451 -20.26 5.38 14.59
C ALA A 451 -19.90 5.07 16.04
N GLN A 452 -19.67 6.09 16.86
CA GLN A 452 -19.41 5.90 18.28
C GLN A 452 -20.64 5.31 18.98
N ARG A 453 -21.84 5.79 18.63
CA ARG A 453 -23.11 5.28 19.19
C ARG A 453 -23.34 3.82 18.81
N GLU A 454 -23.10 3.46 17.56
CA GLU A 454 -23.28 2.10 17.07
C GLU A 454 -22.19 1.16 17.58
N TYR A 455 -20.93 1.61 17.64
CA TYR A 455 -19.84 0.83 18.23
C TYR A 455 -20.12 0.47 19.70
N ARG A 456 -20.68 1.40 20.49
CA ARG A 456 -21.09 1.19 21.89
C ARG A 456 -22.23 0.18 22.07
N ARG A 457 -22.99 -0.11 21.02
CA ARG A 457 -24.13 -1.05 21.05
C ARG A 457 -23.72 -2.47 20.71
N ARG A 458 -22.62 -2.64 19.97
CA ARG A 458 -22.14 -3.95 19.53
C ARG A 458 -21.60 -4.76 20.70
N GLU A 459 -21.62 -6.07 20.60
CA GLU A 459 -20.91 -6.90 21.56
C GLU A 459 -19.40 -6.86 21.27
N PRO A 460 -18.55 -6.83 22.31
CA PRO A 460 -17.11 -6.93 22.11
C PRO A 460 -16.79 -8.33 21.55
N CYS A 461 -16.20 -8.35 20.35
CA CYS A 461 -15.76 -9.59 19.70
C CYS A 461 -14.27 -9.81 20.00
N PHE A 462 -13.97 -10.95 20.62
CA PHE A 462 -12.61 -11.36 20.97
C PHE A 462 -12.05 -12.45 20.05
N ASP A 463 -12.88 -12.97 19.15
CA ASP A 463 -12.50 -14.05 18.25
C ASP A 463 -11.41 -13.61 17.28
N ALA A 464 -10.45 -14.50 17.06
CA ALA A 464 -9.46 -14.33 16.02
C ALA A 464 -10.16 -14.24 14.65
N PRO A 465 -9.67 -13.40 13.72
CA PRO A 465 -10.24 -13.35 12.38
C PRO A 465 -10.09 -14.72 11.73
N LEU A 466 -11.23 -15.37 11.44
CA LEU A 466 -11.28 -16.53 10.54
C LEU A 466 -10.81 -16.02 9.16
N THR A 467 -9.63 -16.47 8.74
CA THR A 467 -8.96 -16.03 7.51
C THR A 467 -9.71 -16.44 6.27
#